data_AF-A0A858ST13-F1
#
_entry.id   AF-A0A858ST13-F1
#
_cell.length_a   1.000
_cell.length_b   1.000
_cell.length_c   1.000
_cell.angle_alpha   90.00
_cell.angle_beta   90.00
_cell.angle_gamma   90.00
#
_symmetry.space_group_name_H-M   'P 1'
#
loop_
_entity.id
_entity.type
_entity.pdbx_description
1 polymer ?
#
loop_
_entity_poly.entity_id
_entity_poly.type
_entity_poly.pdbx_seq_one_letter_code
_entity_poly.pdbx_strand_id
1 'polypeptide(L)'
;MRIKGTIAAAATAVLISASGLMAATTGMFEGEYDVSNADNGQHGVWLKNFITGHGGAYNYWGVEQGHLSYHDGEARLTATVENQGDNSLQLYLDMVFMTRHDFAGAPKCEWGDGCPPSAADWEYFSISSGTLSGIGSLSGLELTLSQFPDPSYADHPPQLGVGANSKSKTELGFASWLAWSGLDASGNQLYDFDMHSQVYSGQHGDINIALEAVPLPAAGWLLFAAVGGLAAAGRRKS
;
A
#
# COMPACT_ATOMS: atom_id res chain seq x y z
N MET A 1 24.32 65.22 -6.65
CA MET A 1 23.31 64.53 -7.48
C MET A 1 23.49 63.03 -7.28
N ARG A 2 22.61 62.40 -6.50
CA ARG A 2 22.70 60.96 -6.12
C ARG A 2 21.81 60.15 -7.05
N ILE A 3 22.39 59.23 -7.82
CA ILE A 3 21.64 58.25 -8.61
C ILE A 3 21.59 56.96 -7.79
N LYS A 4 20.39 56.58 -7.32
CA LYS A 4 20.12 55.28 -6.71
C LYS A 4 19.86 54.28 -7.84
N GLY A 5 20.74 53.31 -8.02
CA GLY A 5 20.52 52.16 -8.90
C GLY A 5 19.75 51.08 -8.16
N THR A 6 18.58 50.71 -8.67
CA THR A 6 17.76 49.63 -8.13
C THR A 6 18.12 48.33 -8.85
N ILE A 7 18.60 47.33 -8.10
CA ILE A 7 18.84 45.96 -8.60
C ILE A 7 17.50 45.22 -8.55
N ALA A 8 16.97 44.84 -9.72
CA ALA A 8 15.88 43.89 -9.83
C ALA A 8 16.48 42.50 -10.11
N ALA A 9 16.50 41.64 -9.10
CA ALA A 9 16.72 40.21 -9.29
C ALA A 9 15.35 39.56 -9.54
N ALA A 10 15.08 39.19 -10.79
CA ALA A 10 13.91 38.41 -11.15
C ALA A 10 14.18 36.95 -10.75
N ALA A 11 13.45 36.44 -9.74
CA ALA A 11 13.38 35.02 -9.47
C ALA A 11 12.27 34.45 -10.37
N THR A 12 12.66 33.88 -11.50
CA THR A 12 11.75 33.10 -12.35
C THR A 12 11.47 31.78 -11.65
N ALA A 13 10.31 31.67 -11.01
CA ALA A 13 9.78 30.38 -10.58
C ALA A 13 9.38 29.60 -11.82
N VAL A 14 10.09 28.51 -12.11
CA VAL A 14 9.70 27.56 -13.15
C VAL A 14 8.54 26.74 -12.59
N LEU A 15 7.33 27.06 -13.01
CA LEU A 15 6.16 26.19 -12.87
C LEU A 15 6.35 25.04 -13.86
N ILE A 16 6.81 23.88 -13.39
CA ILE A 16 6.64 22.64 -14.14
C ILE A 16 5.24 22.14 -13.86
N SER A 17 4.28 22.59 -14.67
CA SER A 17 2.99 21.93 -14.80
C SER A 17 3.24 20.59 -15.51
N ALA A 18 3.27 19.50 -14.74
CA ALA A 18 3.40 18.14 -15.26
C ALA A 18 2.17 17.80 -16.12
N SER A 19 2.29 18.03 -17.42
CA SER A 19 1.39 17.49 -18.43
C SER A 19 2.26 17.09 -19.62
N GLY A 20 2.62 15.82 -19.65
CA GLY A 20 3.41 15.22 -20.70
C GLY A 20 3.30 13.70 -20.59
N LEU A 21 2.88 13.06 -21.68
CA LEU A 21 2.89 11.61 -21.82
C LEU A 21 4.26 11.07 -21.41
N MET A 22 4.30 10.24 -20.38
CA MET A 22 5.50 9.50 -19.98
C MET A 22 5.34 8.05 -20.45
N ALA A 23 6.35 7.54 -21.13
CA ALA A 23 6.61 6.09 -21.13
C ALA A 23 6.66 5.61 -19.67
N ALA A 24 6.23 4.37 -19.37
CA ALA A 24 6.23 3.81 -18.02
C ALA A 24 7.60 4.00 -17.35
N THR A 25 7.72 5.06 -16.54
CA THR A 25 8.87 5.36 -15.70
C THR A 25 8.54 4.79 -14.34
N THR A 26 9.39 3.89 -13.86
CA THR A 26 9.59 3.65 -12.42
C THR A 26 9.50 5.00 -11.67
N GLY A 27 8.59 5.11 -10.72
CA GLY A 27 8.37 6.33 -9.93
C GLY A 27 7.00 7.01 -10.07
N MET A 28 6.07 6.51 -10.89
CA MET A 28 4.74 7.13 -11.05
C MET A 28 3.92 7.17 -9.73
N PHE A 29 4.11 6.16 -8.88
CA PHE A 29 3.39 6.01 -7.60
C PHE A 29 4.30 6.16 -6.38
N GLU A 30 5.49 6.75 -6.53
CA GLU A 30 6.33 7.04 -5.36
C GLU A 30 5.63 8.06 -4.44
N GLY A 31 5.67 7.78 -3.15
CA GLY A 31 5.07 8.66 -2.16
C GLY A 31 4.57 7.97 -0.90
N GLU A 32 3.75 8.73 -0.18
CA GLU A 32 3.14 8.36 1.08
C GLU A 32 1.63 8.37 0.92
N TYR A 33 0.95 7.37 1.46
CA TYR A 33 -0.49 7.18 1.27
C TYR A 33 -1.17 6.85 2.59
N ASP A 34 -2.34 7.47 2.81
CA ASP A 34 -3.31 7.01 3.79
C ASP A 34 -4.10 5.87 3.17
N VAL A 35 -4.34 4.82 3.97
CA VAL A 35 -4.97 3.58 3.51
C VAL A 35 -6.37 3.46 4.08
N SER A 36 -7.33 3.10 3.23
CA SER A 36 -8.72 2.83 3.60
C SER A 36 -9.31 1.64 2.84
N ASN A 37 -10.52 1.21 3.20
CA ASN A 37 -11.22 0.12 2.52
C ASN A 37 -11.64 0.52 1.10
N ALA A 38 -11.39 -0.32 0.09
CA ALA A 38 -11.68 0.01 -1.31
C ALA A 38 -13.15 -0.13 -1.75
N ASP A 39 -13.97 -0.94 -1.06
CA ASP A 39 -15.31 -1.31 -1.51
C ASP A 39 -16.42 -0.59 -0.73
N ASN A 40 -16.53 0.74 -0.86
CA ASN A 40 -17.51 1.55 -0.09
C ASN A 40 -17.49 1.24 1.44
N GLY A 41 -16.34 0.82 1.98
CA GLY A 41 -16.21 0.41 3.38
C GLY A 41 -16.37 -1.08 3.70
N GLN A 42 -16.58 -1.99 2.74
CA GLN A 42 -16.89 -3.40 3.04
C GLN A 42 -15.73 -4.24 3.61
N HIS A 43 -14.47 -3.97 3.28
CA HIS A 43 -13.27 -4.50 3.95
C HIS A 43 -12.01 -4.01 3.23
N GLY A 44 -10.87 -4.05 3.91
CA GLY A 44 -9.55 -3.87 3.32
C GLY A 44 -8.75 -5.17 3.28
N VAL A 45 -9.07 -6.11 4.17
CA VAL A 45 -8.45 -7.43 4.24
C VAL A 45 -9.54 -8.50 4.38
N TRP A 46 -9.42 -9.57 3.60
CA TRP A 46 -10.24 -10.78 3.77
C TRP A 46 -9.34 -11.96 4.13
N LEU A 47 -9.71 -12.74 5.15
CA LEU A 47 -8.98 -13.92 5.61
C LEU A 47 -9.93 -15.11 5.70
N LYS A 48 -9.82 -16.04 4.76
CA LYS A 48 -10.71 -17.19 4.66
C LYS A 48 -10.58 -18.12 5.87
N ASN A 49 -11.68 -18.36 6.57
CA ASN A 49 -11.76 -19.34 7.67
C ASN A 49 -10.76 -19.07 8.82
N PHE A 50 -10.33 -17.82 9.00
CA PHE A 50 -9.30 -17.51 9.99
C PHE A 50 -9.82 -17.68 11.43
N ILE A 51 -10.91 -16.97 11.78
CA ILE A 51 -11.59 -17.15 13.07
C ILE A 51 -12.96 -17.73 12.79
N THR A 52 -13.12 -19.03 13.03
CA THR A 52 -14.41 -19.73 12.91
C THR A 52 -14.95 -20.06 14.30
N GLY A 53 -16.26 -19.93 14.51
CA GLY A 53 -16.90 -20.29 15.78
C GLY A 53 -16.92 -19.22 16.87
N HIS A 54 -16.33 -18.04 16.64
CA HIS A 54 -16.60 -16.86 17.47
C HIS A 54 -17.89 -16.20 17.02
N GLY A 55 -18.90 -16.12 17.89
CA GLY A 55 -20.23 -15.64 17.54
C GLY A 55 -20.19 -14.18 17.09
N GLY A 56 -20.27 -13.95 15.79
CA GLY A 56 -20.21 -12.62 15.18
C GLY A 56 -19.08 -12.46 14.18
N ALA A 57 -17.94 -13.13 14.38
CA ALA A 57 -16.74 -12.92 13.56
C ALA A 57 -16.94 -13.31 12.07
N TYR A 58 -16.49 -12.43 11.18
CA TYR A 58 -16.51 -12.66 9.73
C TYR A 58 -15.10 -12.86 9.17
N ASN A 59 -15.00 -13.29 7.93
CA ASN A 59 -13.73 -13.34 7.20
C ASN A 59 -13.24 -11.93 6.78
N TYR A 60 -14.02 -10.89 7.04
CA TYR A 60 -13.80 -9.53 6.56
C TYR A 60 -13.25 -8.64 7.67
N TRP A 61 -12.19 -7.91 7.34
CA TRP A 61 -11.49 -7.02 8.25
C TRP A 61 -11.39 -5.62 7.62
N GLY A 62 -11.86 -4.61 8.34
CA GLY A 62 -11.78 -3.21 7.93
C GLY A 62 -10.48 -2.56 8.36
N VAL A 63 -9.91 -1.69 7.54
CA VAL A 63 -8.79 -0.80 7.91
C VAL A 63 -9.34 0.36 8.75
N GLU A 64 -8.80 0.53 9.96
CA GLU A 64 -9.08 1.68 10.82
C GLU A 64 -8.05 2.79 10.64
N GLN A 65 -6.77 2.40 10.66
CA GLN A 65 -5.64 3.29 10.46
C GLN A 65 -4.61 2.52 9.65
N GLY A 66 -4.30 3.00 8.44
CA GLY A 66 -3.29 2.36 7.63
C GLY A 66 -2.50 3.37 6.82
N HIS A 67 -1.30 2.96 6.47
CA HIS A 67 -0.33 3.76 5.77
C HIS A 67 0.45 2.88 4.80
N LEU A 68 0.63 3.38 3.58
CA LEU A 68 1.49 2.77 2.58
C LEU A 68 2.55 3.78 2.16
N SER A 69 3.81 3.40 2.27
CA SER A 69 4.93 4.13 1.68
C SER A 69 5.43 3.36 0.45
N TYR A 70 5.84 4.07 -0.60
CA TYR A 70 6.52 3.48 -1.76
C TYR A 70 7.67 4.38 -2.20
N HIS A 71 8.90 3.91 -2.04
CA HIS A 71 10.12 4.63 -2.41
C HIS A 71 11.18 3.66 -2.91
N ASP A 72 11.92 4.05 -3.95
CA ASP A 72 13.11 3.33 -4.42
C ASP A 72 12.89 1.82 -4.69
N GLY A 73 11.70 1.45 -5.14
CA GLY A 73 11.35 0.05 -5.42
C GLY A 73 10.91 -0.78 -4.21
N GLU A 74 10.77 -0.19 -3.02
CA GLU A 74 10.24 -0.84 -1.82
C GLU A 74 8.92 -0.17 -1.41
N ALA A 75 7.86 -0.96 -1.29
CA ALA A 75 6.60 -0.51 -0.71
C ALA A 75 6.39 -1.16 0.65
N ARG A 76 5.94 -0.40 1.66
CA ARG A 76 5.58 -0.91 2.98
C ARG A 76 4.17 -0.53 3.35
N LEU A 77 3.33 -1.53 3.62
CA LEU A 77 1.96 -1.37 4.09
C LEU A 77 1.91 -1.68 5.59
N THR A 78 1.46 -0.74 6.39
CA THR A 78 1.12 -0.97 7.80
C THR A 78 -0.33 -0.59 8.05
N ALA A 79 -1.05 -1.37 8.85
CA ALA A 79 -2.41 -1.02 9.23
C ALA A 79 -2.87 -1.70 10.52
N THR A 80 -3.73 -1.04 11.29
CA THR A 80 -4.61 -1.72 12.24
C THR A 80 -5.89 -2.12 11.51
N VAL A 81 -6.24 -3.40 11.59
CA VAL A 81 -7.47 -3.94 11.00
C VAL A 81 -8.38 -4.55 12.07
N GLU A 82 -9.68 -4.35 11.91
CA GLU A 82 -10.71 -4.81 12.84
C GLU A 82 -11.67 -5.77 12.15
N ASN A 83 -12.11 -6.81 12.86
CA ASN A 83 -13.10 -7.72 12.32
C ASN A 83 -14.45 -7.02 12.19
N GLN A 84 -15.07 -7.09 11.02
CA GLN A 84 -16.37 -6.42 10.80
C GLN A 84 -17.53 -7.02 11.57
N GLY A 85 -17.35 -8.25 12.05
CA GLY A 85 -18.33 -8.95 12.86
C GLY A 85 -18.19 -8.70 14.37
N ASP A 86 -16.97 -8.35 14.80
CA ASP A 86 -16.62 -8.09 16.19
C ASP A 86 -15.39 -7.18 16.25
N ASN A 87 -15.59 -5.89 16.49
CA ASN A 87 -14.52 -4.90 16.52
C ASN A 87 -13.56 -5.05 17.72
N SER A 88 -13.86 -5.94 18.69
CA SER A 88 -12.91 -6.29 19.75
C SER A 88 -11.79 -7.22 19.26
N LEU A 89 -11.95 -7.79 18.07
CA LEU A 89 -10.93 -8.58 17.37
C LEU A 89 -10.13 -7.66 16.45
N GLN A 90 -8.87 -7.45 16.79
CA GLN A 90 -7.99 -6.52 16.09
C GLN A 90 -6.65 -7.17 15.77
N LEU A 91 -6.08 -6.82 14.61
CA LEU A 91 -4.76 -7.25 14.15
C LEU A 91 -3.95 -6.04 13.69
N TYR A 92 -2.64 -6.08 13.87
CA TYR A 92 -1.68 -5.19 13.25
C TYR A 92 -1.07 -5.86 12.02
N LEU A 93 -1.27 -5.28 10.85
CA LEU A 93 -0.69 -5.65 9.57
C LEU A 93 0.63 -4.89 9.36
N ASP A 94 1.68 -5.60 8.97
CA ASP A 94 2.94 -5.03 8.49
C ASP A 94 3.45 -5.87 7.33
N MET A 95 3.56 -5.29 6.13
CA MET A 95 4.01 -5.98 4.93
C MET A 95 5.01 -5.13 4.17
N VAL A 96 6.04 -5.80 3.64
CA VAL A 96 7.05 -5.20 2.78
C VAL A 96 7.00 -5.88 1.42
N PHE A 97 7.01 -5.07 0.38
CA PHE A 97 6.93 -5.47 -1.01
C PHE A 97 8.09 -4.88 -1.79
N MET A 98 8.64 -5.65 -2.72
CA MET A 98 9.70 -5.19 -3.63
C MET A 98 9.18 -5.15 -5.05
N THR A 99 9.44 -4.06 -5.75
CA THR A 99 9.05 -3.87 -7.15
C THR A 99 9.57 -5.01 -8.01
N ARG A 100 8.72 -5.45 -8.93
CA ARG A 100 8.97 -6.53 -9.87
C ARG A 100 8.87 -6.00 -11.30
N HIS A 101 9.93 -6.20 -12.08
CA HIS A 101 9.97 -5.76 -13.49
C HIS A 101 9.74 -6.90 -14.50
N ASP A 102 9.76 -8.16 -14.06
CA ASP A 102 9.64 -9.36 -14.90
C ASP A 102 8.23 -9.97 -14.87
N PHE A 103 7.21 -9.16 -14.57
CA PHE A 103 5.85 -9.66 -14.47
C PHE A 103 5.29 -10.09 -15.85
N ALA A 104 4.96 -11.38 -15.97
CA ALA A 104 4.35 -11.99 -17.16
C ALA A 104 2.94 -12.56 -16.92
N GLY A 105 2.35 -12.27 -15.76
CA GLY A 105 1.08 -12.83 -15.32
C GLY A 105 -0.15 -11.97 -15.61
N ALA A 106 -1.30 -12.35 -15.05
CA ALA A 106 -2.54 -11.60 -15.11
C ALA A 106 -2.74 -10.79 -13.81
N PRO A 107 -3.07 -9.50 -13.84
CA PRO A 107 -3.32 -8.73 -12.61
C PRO A 107 -4.52 -9.29 -11.83
N LYS A 108 -4.61 -9.03 -10.52
CA LYS A 108 -5.81 -9.31 -9.72
C LYS A 108 -6.95 -8.39 -10.17
N CYS A 109 -7.88 -8.94 -10.94
CA CYS A 109 -9.02 -8.21 -11.47
C CYS A 109 -10.29 -9.03 -11.26
N GLU A 110 -11.15 -8.57 -10.36
CA GLU A 110 -12.41 -9.25 -10.00
C GLU A 110 -13.59 -8.77 -10.85
N TRP A 111 -13.35 -7.90 -11.83
CA TRP A 111 -14.42 -7.49 -12.75
C TRP A 111 -14.61 -8.54 -13.83
N GLY A 112 -15.88 -8.92 -14.06
CA GLY A 112 -16.24 -9.90 -15.09
C GLY A 112 -15.92 -9.47 -16.54
N ASP A 113 -15.53 -8.21 -16.75
CA ASP A 113 -15.08 -7.66 -18.03
C ASP A 113 -13.55 -7.48 -18.12
N GLY A 114 -12.80 -7.93 -17.12
CA GLY A 114 -11.34 -7.84 -17.07
C GLY A 114 -10.81 -6.54 -16.44
N CYS A 115 -9.49 -6.39 -16.46
CA CYS A 115 -8.81 -5.24 -15.88
C CYS A 115 -9.10 -3.93 -16.65
N PRO A 116 -9.08 -2.76 -15.98
CA PRO A 116 -9.20 -1.48 -16.67
C PRO A 116 -7.98 -1.24 -17.59
N PRO A 117 -8.11 -0.40 -18.62
CA PRO A 117 -6.98 -0.05 -19.50
C PRO A 117 -5.76 0.51 -18.75
N SER A 118 -5.97 1.16 -17.60
CA SER A 118 -4.90 1.66 -16.72
C SER A 118 -4.02 0.56 -16.11
N ALA A 119 -4.41 -0.72 -16.20
CA ALA A 119 -3.61 -1.83 -15.70
C ALA A 119 -2.25 -1.99 -16.40
N ALA A 120 -2.09 -1.41 -17.59
CA ALA A 120 -0.80 -1.33 -18.28
C ALA A 120 0.20 -0.39 -17.58
N ASP A 121 -0.30 0.53 -16.74
CA ASP A 121 0.50 1.54 -16.05
C ASP A 121 0.71 1.18 -14.56
N TRP A 122 0.21 0.05 -14.08
CA TRP A 122 0.35 -0.36 -12.68
C TRP A 122 1.78 -0.76 -12.34
N GLU A 123 2.15 -0.55 -11.08
CA GLU A 123 3.36 -1.10 -10.48
C GLU A 123 3.04 -2.46 -9.87
N TYR A 124 3.95 -3.42 -10.07
CA TYR A 124 3.80 -4.77 -9.56
C TYR A 124 4.92 -5.12 -8.60
N PHE A 125 4.63 -5.95 -7.61
CA PHE A 125 5.58 -6.27 -6.56
C PHE A 125 5.68 -7.78 -6.31
N SER A 126 6.71 -8.15 -5.55
CA SER A 126 6.81 -9.42 -4.84
C SER A 126 6.71 -9.16 -3.34
N ILE A 127 6.06 -10.06 -2.60
CA ILE A 127 6.04 -9.99 -1.13
C ILE A 127 7.43 -10.36 -0.60
N SER A 128 8.07 -9.44 0.12
CA SER A 128 9.36 -9.65 0.79
C SER A 128 9.15 -10.22 2.20
N SER A 129 8.21 -9.64 2.94
CA SER A 129 7.79 -10.11 4.26
C SER A 129 6.37 -9.63 4.56
N GLY A 130 5.68 -10.33 5.45
CA GLY A 130 4.41 -9.84 5.96
C GLY A 130 3.97 -10.55 7.24
N THR A 131 3.34 -9.79 8.13
CA THR A 131 2.83 -10.30 9.40
C THR A 131 1.45 -9.75 9.75
N LEU A 132 0.67 -10.54 10.49
CA LEU A 132 -0.48 -10.08 11.25
C LEU A 132 -0.27 -10.42 12.73
N SER A 133 -0.18 -9.40 13.57
CA SER A 133 0.04 -9.55 15.01
C SER A 133 -1.24 -9.20 15.77
N GLY A 134 -1.67 -10.06 16.68
CA GLY A 134 -2.92 -9.86 17.41
C GLY A 134 -2.85 -8.73 18.44
N ILE A 135 -3.91 -7.94 18.53
CA ILE A 135 -4.07 -6.85 19.49
C ILE A 135 -5.16 -7.22 20.49
N GLY A 136 -5.00 -6.78 21.75
CA GLY A 136 -6.04 -6.91 22.77
C GLY A 136 -6.40 -8.36 23.06
N SER A 137 -7.63 -8.76 22.72
CA SER A 137 -8.15 -10.13 22.91
C SER A 137 -7.39 -11.19 22.10
N LEU A 138 -6.70 -10.77 21.03
CA LEU A 138 -5.89 -11.63 20.17
C LEU A 138 -4.38 -11.54 20.49
N SER A 139 -3.99 -10.85 21.55
CA SER A 139 -2.57 -10.68 21.92
C SER A 139 -1.83 -12.02 22.00
N GLY A 140 -0.65 -12.08 21.37
CA GLY A 140 0.19 -13.29 21.27
C GLY A 140 -0.06 -14.14 20.03
N LEU A 141 -1.08 -13.84 19.24
CA LEU A 141 -1.25 -14.39 17.89
C LEU A 141 -0.25 -13.75 16.93
N GLU A 142 0.46 -14.57 16.16
CA GLU A 142 1.34 -14.11 15.08
C GLU A 142 1.10 -14.96 13.82
N LEU A 143 0.71 -14.30 12.73
CA LEU A 143 0.61 -14.91 11.41
C LEU A 143 1.70 -14.35 10.50
N THR A 144 2.29 -15.22 9.69
CA THR A 144 3.12 -14.85 8.55
C THR A 144 2.28 -14.82 7.28
N LEU A 145 2.45 -13.75 6.50
CA LEU A 145 1.82 -13.55 5.20
C LEU A 145 2.84 -13.78 4.09
N SER A 146 2.41 -14.44 3.01
CA SER A 146 3.26 -14.76 1.86
C SER A 146 2.49 -14.71 0.55
N GLN A 147 3.23 -14.75 -0.57
CA GLN A 147 2.63 -14.80 -1.89
C GLN A 147 1.73 -16.03 -2.01
N PHE A 148 0.52 -15.84 -2.52
CA PHE A 148 -0.39 -16.96 -2.75
C PHE A 148 0.22 -17.92 -3.81
N PRO A 149 0.45 -19.21 -3.50
CA PRO A 149 1.30 -20.06 -4.33
C PRO A 149 0.55 -20.94 -5.32
N ASP A 150 -0.71 -20.65 -5.65
CA ASP A 150 -1.47 -21.43 -6.64
C ASP A 150 -1.05 -21.08 -8.07
N PRO A 151 -0.47 -21.98 -8.88
CA PRO A 151 -0.05 -21.74 -10.27
C PRO A 151 -1.14 -21.20 -11.20
N SER A 152 -2.42 -21.49 -10.93
CA SER A 152 -3.56 -20.94 -11.68
C SER A 152 -3.90 -19.50 -11.29
N TYR A 153 -3.29 -19.02 -10.21
CA TYR A 153 -3.33 -17.66 -9.64
C TYR A 153 -1.91 -17.08 -9.37
N ALA A 154 -0.83 -17.80 -9.73
CA ALA A 154 0.56 -17.52 -9.29
C ALA A 154 1.14 -16.28 -9.97
N ASP A 155 0.35 -15.78 -10.89
CA ASP A 155 0.54 -14.65 -11.75
C ASP A 155 -0.21 -13.42 -11.23
N HIS A 156 -0.72 -13.39 -9.99
CA HIS A 156 -1.33 -12.20 -9.38
C HIS A 156 -0.38 -11.56 -8.34
N PRO A 157 0.64 -10.81 -8.77
CA PRO A 157 1.49 -10.04 -7.87
C PRO A 157 0.65 -8.98 -7.15
N PRO A 158 1.10 -8.55 -5.96
CA PRO A 158 0.65 -7.29 -5.42
C PRO A 158 0.78 -6.18 -6.47
N GLN A 159 -0.21 -5.30 -6.53
CA GLN A 159 -0.36 -4.30 -7.59
C GLN A 159 -0.76 -2.95 -7.00
N LEU A 160 -0.19 -1.88 -7.54
CA LEU A 160 -0.45 -0.48 -7.17
C LEU A 160 -0.79 0.33 -8.42
N GLY A 161 -1.85 1.12 -8.34
CA GLY A 161 -2.20 2.06 -9.41
C GLY A 161 -3.68 2.42 -9.45
N VAL A 162 -4.05 3.24 -10.44
CA VAL A 162 -5.44 3.67 -10.61
C VAL A 162 -6.27 2.50 -11.13
N GLY A 163 -7.23 2.10 -10.33
CA GLY A 163 -8.03 0.90 -10.52
C GLY A 163 -7.44 -0.34 -9.83
N ALA A 164 -6.24 -0.31 -9.28
CA ALA A 164 -5.55 -1.54 -8.86
C ALA A 164 -6.13 -2.21 -7.61
N ASN A 165 -7.04 -1.55 -6.88
CA ASN A 165 -7.68 -2.15 -5.70
C ASN A 165 -8.74 -3.22 -6.02
N SER A 166 -9.00 -3.55 -7.28
CA SER A 166 -10.00 -4.55 -7.72
C SER A 166 -11.46 -4.26 -7.33
N LYS A 167 -11.78 -3.12 -6.71
CA LYS A 167 -13.14 -2.74 -6.26
C LYS A 167 -13.66 -1.49 -6.95
N SER A 168 -12.78 -0.54 -7.25
CA SER A 168 -13.07 0.68 -8.00
C SER A 168 -12.12 0.80 -9.17
N LYS A 169 -12.63 1.12 -10.37
CA LYS A 169 -11.81 1.29 -11.59
C LYS A 169 -11.13 2.66 -11.69
N THR A 170 -11.52 3.61 -10.84
CA THR A 170 -11.11 5.02 -10.94
C THR A 170 -10.32 5.53 -9.76
N GLU A 171 -10.26 4.78 -8.67
CA GLU A 171 -9.52 5.15 -7.46
C GLU A 171 -8.09 4.62 -7.51
N LEU A 172 -7.15 5.39 -6.95
CA LEU A 172 -5.84 4.88 -6.64
C LEU A 172 -5.97 3.80 -5.56
N GLY A 173 -5.28 2.69 -5.74
CA GLY A 173 -5.47 1.56 -4.86
C GLY A 173 -4.37 0.54 -4.92
N PHE A 174 -4.43 -0.40 -3.99
CA PHE A 174 -3.53 -1.53 -3.91
C PHE A 174 -4.32 -2.82 -3.69
N ALA A 175 -3.90 -3.91 -4.33
CA ALA A 175 -4.47 -5.22 -4.07
C ALA A 175 -3.42 -6.33 -4.12
N SER A 176 -3.69 -7.41 -3.40
CA SER A 176 -2.90 -8.64 -3.46
C SER A 176 -3.73 -9.84 -3.05
N TRP A 177 -3.50 -10.98 -3.66
CA TRP A 177 -3.80 -12.27 -3.03
C TRP A 177 -2.67 -12.63 -2.05
N LEU A 178 -3.00 -13.32 -0.97
CA LEU A 178 -2.01 -13.76 0.02
C LEU A 178 -2.36 -15.15 0.56
N ALA A 179 -1.31 -15.89 0.91
CA ALA A 179 -1.40 -17.03 1.80
C ALA A 179 -1.01 -16.59 3.21
N TRP A 180 -1.58 -17.24 4.23
CA TRP A 180 -1.23 -16.99 5.61
C TRP A 180 -1.02 -18.31 6.37
N SER A 181 -0.13 -18.28 7.34
CA SER A 181 0.18 -19.39 8.25
C SER A 181 0.60 -18.80 9.60
N GLY A 182 0.48 -19.53 10.70
CA GLY A 182 0.89 -18.95 11.98
C GLY A 182 0.86 -19.91 13.15
N LEU A 183 1.23 -19.37 14.31
CA LEU A 183 1.19 -20.05 15.60
C LEU A 183 0.14 -19.38 16.51
N ASP A 184 -0.46 -20.14 17.41
CA ASP A 184 -1.32 -19.60 18.46
C ASP A 184 -0.47 -18.99 19.59
N ALA A 185 -1.12 -18.36 20.56
CA ALA A 185 -0.45 -17.75 21.72
C ALA A 185 0.30 -18.78 22.62
N SER A 186 0.08 -20.08 22.42
CA SER A 186 0.79 -21.16 23.10
C SER A 186 1.95 -21.73 22.26
N GLY A 187 2.21 -21.17 21.08
CA GLY A 187 3.24 -21.62 20.14
C GLY A 187 2.84 -22.86 19.35
N ASN A 188 1.57 -23.29 19.42
CA ASN A 188 1.10 -24.39 18.59
C ASN A 188 0.87 -23.87 17.18
N GLN A 189 1.28 -24.66 16.19
CA GLN A 189 1.00 -24.34 14.80
C GLN A 189 -0.51 -24.31 14.59
N LEU A 190 -1.04 -23.14 14.23
CA LEU A 190 -2.46 -22.99 13.92
C LEU A 190 -2.78 -23.85 12.71
N TYR A 191 -1.89 -23.88 11.70
CA TYR A 191 -1.99 -24.71 10.49
C TYR A 191 -0.63 -24.95 9.83
N ASP A 192 -0.41 -26.14 9.26
CA ASP A 192 0.80 -26.50 8.51
C ASP A 192 0.65 -26.20 7.02
N PHE A 193 1.48 -25.28 6.52
CA PHE A 193 1.55 -24.97 5.09
C PHE A 193 2.56 -25.93 4.45
N ASP A 194 2.11 -27.13 4.07
CA ASP A 194 2.94 -28.04 3.30
C ASP A 194 3.02 -27.59 1.82
N MET A 195 4.03 -26.79 1.52
CA MET A 195 4.40 -26.37 0.16
C MET A 195 4.61 -27.54 -0.82
N HIS A 196 4.81 -28.77 -0.35
CA HIS A 196 5.07 -29.93 -1.21
C HIS A 196 3.81 -30.71 -1.60
N SER A 197 2.66 -30.50 -0.94
CA SER A 197 1.48 -31.35 -1.20
C SER A 197 0.52 -30.84 -2.27
N GLN A 198 0.62 -29.59 -2.75
CA GLN A 198 -0.35 -28.96 -3.68
C GLN A 198 -1.84 -29.09 -3.24
N VAL A 199 -2.10 -29.47 -1.99
CA VAL A 199 -3.45 -29.53 -1.43
C VAL A 199 -3.74 -28.18 -0.77
N TYR A 200 -4.35 -27.28 -1.52
CA TYR A 200 -4.77 -25.95 -1.07
C TYR A 200 -5.95 -26.06 -0.07
N SER A 201 -5.71 -26.51 1.15
CA SER A 201 -6.76 -26.65 2.17
C SER A 201 -7.06 -25.35 2.92
N GLY A 202 -7.20 -24.23 2.20
CA GLY A 202 -8.11 -23.16 2.62
C GLY A 202 -7.58 -21.94 3.36
N GLN A 203 -6.27 -21.78 3.61
CA GLN A 203 -5.73 -20.54 4.19
C GLN A 203 -5.23 -19.57 3.12
N HIS A 204 -6.14 -18.71 2.67
CA HIS A 204 -5.78 -17.57 1.82
C HIS A 204 -6.61 -16.37 2.22
N GLY A 205 -6.20 -15.25 1.66
CA GLY A 205 -6.85 -13.99 1.85
C GLY A 205 -6.53 -13.05 0.70
N ASP A 206 -7.09 -11.86 0.78
CA ASP A 206 -6.67 -10.77 -0.06
C ASP A 206 -6.62 -9.45 0.70
N ILE A 207 -5.95 -8.49 0.05
CA ILE A 207 -5.94 -7.09 0.39
C ILE A 207 -6.59 -6.35 -0.77
N ASN A 208 -7.50 -5.43 -0.46
CA ASN A 208 -8.14 -4.54 -1.42
C ASN A 208 -8.35 -3.18 -0.75
N ILE A 209 -7.41 -2.27 -0.95
CA ILE A 209 -7.37 -0.99 -0.23
C ILE A 209 -7.34 0.20 -1.19
N ALA A 210 -8.05 1.25 -0.82
CA ALA A 210 -7.96 2.55 -1.47
C ALA A 210 -6.82 3.35 -0.85
N LEU A 211 -6.18 4.18 -1.68
CA LEU A 211 -5.04 4.99 -1.30
C LEU A 211 -5.33 6.46 -1.56
N GLU A 212 -5.10 7.29 -0.55
CA GLU A 212 -5.13 8.74 -0.67
C GLU A 212 -3.72 9.29 -0.46
N ALA A 213 -3.21 10.05 -1.42
CA ALA A 213 -1.85 10.59 -1.31
C ALA A 213 -1.75 11.58 -0.15
N VAL A 214 -0.82 11.34 0.77
CA VAL A 214 -0.52 12.24 1.88
C VAL A 214 0.29 13.42 1.33
N PRO A 215 -0.23 14.66 1.40
CA PRO A 215 0.53 15.81 0.94
C PRO A 215 1.81 15.96 1.75
N LEU A 216 2.95 16.09 1.07
CA LEU A 216 4.21 16.42 1.74
C LEU A 216 4.00 17.66 2.62
N PRO A 217 4.44 17.65 3.90
CA PRO A 217 4.25 18.79 4.78
C PRO A 217 4.82 20.06 4.14
N ALA A 218 4.02 21.13 4.10
CA ALA A 218 4.44 22.43 3.57
C ALA A 218 5.73 22.97 4.20
N ALA A 219 6.14 22.43 5.36
CA ALA A 219 7.41 22.66 6.01
C ALA A 219 8.63 22.38 5.11
N GLY A 220 8.57 21.40 4.20
CA GLY A 220 9.64 21.16 3.23
C GLY A 220 9.86 22.38 2.31
N TRP A 221 8.76 22.99 1.84
CA TRP A 221 8.80 24.22 1.06
C TRP A 221 9.25 25.43 1.87
N LEU A 222 8.84 25.50 3.15
CA LEU A 222 9.31 26.56 4.06
C LEU A 222 10.81 26.44 4.34
N LEU A 223 11.37 25.23 4.40
CA LEU A 223 12.81 25.02 4.56
C LEU A 223 13.57 25.54 3.33
N PHE A 224 13.12 25.22 2.11
CA PHE A 224 13.73 25.75 0.89
C PHE A 224 13.60 27.28 0.79
N ALA A 225 12.43 27.83 1.15
CA ALA A 225 12.21 29.27 1.19
C ALA A 225 13.08 29.96 2.26
N ALA A 226 13.28 29.33 3.42
CA ALA A 226 14.13 29.85 4.49
C ALA A 226 15.61 29.84 4.09
N VAL A 227 16.10 28.74 3.49
CA VAL A 227 17.49 28.65 3.00
C VAL A 227 17.72 29.66 1.86
N GLY A 228 16.79 29.78 0.91
CA GLY A 228 16.85 30.79 -0.14
C GLY A 228 16.82 32.23 0.38
N GLY A 229 15.95 32.50 1.37
CA GLY A 229 15.86 33.79 2.04
C GLY A 229 17.14 34.19 2.79
N LEU A 230 17.76 33.24 3.48
CA LEU A 230 19.04 33.44 4.18
C LEU A 230 20.20 33.70 3.20
N ALA A 231 20.26 32.98 2.08
CA ALA A 231 21.27 33.21 1.04
C ALA A 231 21.12 34.59 0.38
N ALA A 232 19.89 35.03 0.12
CA ALA A 232 19.61 36.36 -0.42
C ALA A 232 19.94 37.48 0.58
N ALA A 233 19.68 37.27 1.87
CA ALA A 233 20.03 38.21 2.94
C ALA A 233 21.57 38.31 3.13
N GLY A 234 22.29 37.20 2.97
CA GLY A 234 23.76 37.17 3.05
C GLY A 234 24.45 37.95 1.92
N ARG A 235 23.94 37.86 0.69
CA ARG A 235 24.50 38.58 -0.48
C ARG A 235 24.28 40.09 -0.45
N ARG A 236 23.38 40.61 0.39
CA ARG A 236 23.16 42.06 0.55
C ARG A 236 24.19 42.75 1.48
N LYS A 237 25.03 41.99 2.18
CA LYS A 237 26.03 42.53 3.13
C LYS A 237 27.48 42.49 2.61
N SER A 238 27.70 42.12 1.36
CA SER A 238 29.01 42.22 0.66
C SER A 238 28.97 43.41 -0.29
#